data_AF-R0KQC8-F1
#
_entry.id   AF-R0KQC8-F1
#
_cell.length_a   1.000
_cell.length_b   1.000
_cell.length_c   1.000
_cell.angle_alpha   90.00
_cell.angle_beta   90.00
_cell.angle_gamma   90.00
#
_symmetry.space_group_name_H-M   'P 1'
#
loop_
_entity.id
_entity.type
_entity.pdbx_description
1 polymer ?
#
loop_
_entity_poly.entity_id
_entity_poly.type
_entity_poly.pdbx_seq_one_letter_code
_entity_poly.pdbx_strand_id
1 'polypeptide(L)'
;MSEQRQLRIGTILHGASGNMSAWRHPAALADASINFEFVKQTALKAEEGKLDFIFVADGLYINEKSIPHFLNRFEPLTVLSTLCGG
;
A
#
# COMPACT_ATOMS: atom_id res chain seq x y z
N MET A 1 -1.11 18.85 33.94
CA MET A 1 -1.37 17.42 33.67
C MET A 1 -0.66 17.09 32.37
N SER A 2 0.13 16.02 32.29
CA SER A 2 0.70 15.62 30.99
C SER A 2 -0.41 15.01 30.13
N GLU A 3 -0.55 15.46 28.89
CA GLU A 3 -1.43 14.85 27.88
C GLU A 3 -1.24 13.33 27.81
N GLN A 4 -2.33 12.57 27.81
CA GLN A 4 -2.30 11.12 27.63
C GLN A 4 -1.99 10.81 26.17
N ARG A 5 -0.76 10.36 25.89
CA ARG A 5 -0.31 10.06 24.53
C ARG A 5 -1.06 8.85 23.97
N GLN A 6 -1.59 8.98 22.76
CA GLN A 6 -2.16 7.89 21.98
C GLN A 6 -1.14 7.39 20.95
N LEU A 7 -1.04 6.07 20.79
CA LEU A 7 -0.23 5.49 19.71
C LEU A 7 -0.90 5.80 18.37
N ARG A 8 -0.13 6.33 17.42
CA ARG A 8 -0.58 6.55 16.05
C ARG A 8 -0.11 5.40 15.16
N ILE A 9 -1.02 4.81 14.39
CA ILE A 9 -0.75 3.63 13.57
C ILE A 9 -1.17 3.93 12.14
N GLY A 10 -0.30 3.62 11.18
CA GLY A 10 -0.62 3.64 9.76
C GLY A 10 -0.35 2.29 9.09
N THR A 11 -0.83 2.14 7.87
CA THR A 11 -0.55 0.97 7.02
C THR A 11 0.09 1.39 5.71
N ILE A 12 0.84 0.48 5.10
CA ILE A 12 1.50 0.69 3.81
C ILE A 12 0.70 0.06 2.67
N LEU A 13 0.51 0.79 1.58
CA LEU A 13 0.01 0.26 0.31
C LEU A 13 1.20 -0.31 -0.48
N HIS A 14 1.43 -1.62 -0.41
CA HIS A 14 2.61 -2.29 -1.00
C HIS A 14 2.26 -3.53 -1.82
N GLY A 15 1.17 -3.46 -2.61
CA GLY A 15 0.71 -4.56 -3.46
C GLY A 15 0.64 -5.90 -2.71
N ALA A 16 1.21 -6.96 -3.29
CA ALA A 16 1.20 -8.27 -2.68
C ALA A 16 2.10 -8.39 -1.43
N SER A 17 3.17 -7.56 -1.34
CA SER A 17 4.14 -7.37 -0.23
C SER A 17 5.53 -7.02 -0.80
N GLY A 18 6.47 -6.60 0.06
CA GLY A 18 7.87 -6.35 -0.28
C GLY A 18 8.74 -7.61 -0.42
N ASN A 19 8.17 -8.81 -0.29
CA ASN A 19 8.88 -10.07 -0.50
C ASN A 19 8.85 -10.48 -1.99
N MET A 20 10.00 -10.91 -2.55
CA MET A 20 10.16 -11.34 -3.96
C MET A 20 9.10 -12.33 -4.45
N SER A 21 8.62 -13.22 -3.57
CA SER A 21 7.73 -14.32 -3.90
C SER A 21 6.33 -14.18 -3.30
N ALA A 22 6.00 -13.07 -2.63
CA ALA A 22 4.70 -12.90 -1.97
C ALA A 22 3.51 -13.05 -2.92
N TRP A 23 3.65 -12.58 -4.16
CA TRP A 23 2.62 -12.69 -5.21
C TRP A 23 2.22 -14.13 -5.54
N ARG A 24 3.05 -15.12 -5.14
CA ARG A 24 2.80 -16.56 -5.35
C ARG A 24 2.01 -17.19 -4.21
N HIS A 25 1.81 -16.48 -3.10
CA HIS A 25 1.06 -17.02 -1.98
C HIS A 25 -0.41 -17.23 -2.38
N PRO A 26 -1.06 -18.35 -2.03
CA PRO A 26 -2.45 -18.63 -2.45
C PRO A 26 -3.48 -17.58 -2.02
N ALA A 27 -3.20 -16.85 -0.93
CA ALA A 27 -4.05 -15.76 -0.44
C ALA A 27 -3.67 -14.37 -0.99
N ALA A 28 -2.61 -14.26 -1.80
CA ALA A 28 -2.21 -12.99 -2.40
C ALA A 28 -2.95 -12.77 -3.73
N LEU A 29 -3.28 -11.51 -4.01
CA LEU A 29 -3.63 -11.10 -5.36
C LEU A 29 -2.34 -10.79 -6.12
N ALA A 30 -2.09 -11.53 -7.20
CA ALA A 30 -0.83 -11.44 -7.95
C ALA A 30 -0.62 -10.07 -8.60
N ASP A 31 -1.72 -9.39 -8.97
CA ASP A 31 -1.75 -8.07 -9.62
C ASP A 31 -1.93 -6.90 -8.62
N ALA A 32 -1.89 -7.17 -7.31
CA ALA A 32 -2.19 -6.18 -6.26
C ALA A 32 -1.42 -4.85 -6.37
N SER A 33 -0.21 -4.85 -6.93
CA SER A 33 0.60 -3.64 -7.09
C SER A 33 0.02 -2.63 -8.09
N ILE A 34 -0.83 -3.09 -9.02
CA ILE A 34 -1.44 -2.29 -10.09
C ILE A 34 -2.98 -2.43 -10.12
N ASN A 35 -3.55 -3.04 -9.08
CA ASN A 35 -4.98 -3.23 -8.95
C ASN A 35 -5.56 -2.13 -8.05
N PHE A 36 -6.31 -1.19 -8.64
CA PHE A 36 -6.86 -0.08 -7.88
C PHE A 36 -7.92 -0.52 -6.85
N GLU A 37 -8.69 -1.57 -7.16
CA GLU A 37 -9.69 -2.08 -6.22
C GLU A 37 -9.02 -2.65 -4.96
N PHE A 38 -7.89 -3.35 -5.11
CA PHE A 38 -7.09 -3.79 -3.96
C PHE A 38 -6.62 -2.62 -3.09
N VAL A 39 -6.15 -1.54 -3.72
CA VAL A 39 -5.72 -0.32 -3.02
C VAL A 39 -6.89 0.32 -2.28
N LYS A 40 -8.04 0.47 -2.94
CA LYS A 40 -9.27 1.03 -2.36
C LYS A 40 -9.75 0.21 -1.16
N GLN A 41 -9.83 -1.11 -1.30
CA GLN A 41 -10.26 -2.00 -0.21
C GLN A 41 -9.28 -1.96 0.98
N THR A 42 -7.98 -1.85 0.71
CA THR A 42 -6.97 -1.71 1.78
C THR A 42 -7.12 -0.38 2.52
N ALA A 43 -7.37 0.71 1.80
CA ALA A 43 -7.62 2.02 2.40
C ALA A 43 -8.91 2.04 3.25
N LEU A 44 -10.01 1.50 2.72
CA LEU A 44 -11.27 1.36 3.46
C LEU A 44 -11.11 0.49 4.72
N LYS A 45 -10.31 -0.58 4.65
CA LYS A 45 -10.01 -1.41 5.81
C LYS A 45 -9.19 -0.68 6.87
N ALA A 46 -8.24 0.15 6.44
CA ALA A 46 -7.47 0.99 7.35
C ALA A 46 -8.36 2.03 8.04
N GLU A 47 -9.29 2.65 7.30
CA GLU A 47 -10.26 3.60 7.82
C GLU A 47 -11.23 2.94 8.83
N GLU A 48 -11.79 1.77 8.50
CA GLU A 48 -12.61 0.96 9.43
C GLU A 48 -11.86 0.65 10.73
N GLY A 49 -10.56 0.36 10.61
CA GLY A 49 -9.65 0.10 11.74
C GLY A 49 -9.22 1.36 12.51
N LYS A 50 -9.63 2.56 12.10
CA LYS A 50 -9.23 3.86 12.67
C LYS A 50 -7.72 4.10 12.65
N LEU A 51 -7.04 3.59 11.63
CA LEU A 51 -5.64 3.92 11.41
C LEU A 51 -5.53 5.40 11.02
N ASP A 52 -4.48 6.05 11.48
CA ASP A 52 -4.29 7.49 11.34
C ASP A 52 -3.88 7.91 9.92
N PHE A 53 -3.24 7.01 9.17
CA PHE A 53 -2.79 7.28 7.81
C PHE A 53 -2.53 6.01 7.00
N ILE A 54 -2.53 6.17 5.68
CA ILE A 54 -1.97 5.23 4.72
C ILE A 54 -0.66 5.81 4.17
N PHE A 55 0.29 4.93 3.88
CA PHE A 55 1.61 5.29 3.34
C PHE A 55 1.85 4.58 2.00
N VAL A 56 2.34 5.31 1.01
CA VAL A 56 2.72 4.75 -0.29
C VAL A 56 4.23 4.97 -0.47
N ALA A 57 4.98 3.87 -0.52
CA ALA A 57 6.41 3.93 -0.76
C ALA A 57 6.71 4.03 -2.27
N ASP A 58 7.82 4.67 -2.61
CA ASP A 58 8.24 4.85 -4.00
C ASP A 58 9.74 4.57 -4.22
N GLY A 59 10.20 4.72 -5.45
CA GLY A 59 11.50 4.31 -5.97
C GLY A 59 11.54 4.52 -7.48
N LEU A 60 12.62 5.16 -7.94
CA LEU A 60 12.71 5.72 -9.29
C LEU A 60 13.66 4.92 -10.20
N TYR A 61 14.00 3.69 -9.80
CA TYR A 61 14.93 2.83 -10.52
C TYR A 61 14.53 1.36 -10.39
N ILE A 62 14.61 0.63 -11.50
CA ILE A 62 14.31 -0.80 -11.59
C ILE A 62 15.36 -1.53 -12.44
N ASN A 63 15.49 -2.83 -12.19
CA ASN A 63 16.19 -3.77 -13.07
C ASN A 63 15.47 -5.12 -13.06
N GLU A 64 15.97 -6.10 -13.79
CA GLU A 64 15.36 -7.42 -13.97
C GLU A 64 15.26 -8.24 -12.66
N LYS A 65 15.96 -7.82 -11.59
CA LYS A 65 15.97 -8.46 -10.28
C LYS A 65 15.19 -7.69 -9.22
N SER A 66 14.58 -6.56 -9.57
CA SER A 66 13.71 -5.81 -8.65
C SER A 66 12.54 -6.69 -8.20
N ILE A 67 12.08 -6.51 -6.95
CA ILE A 67 10.88 -7.20 -6.45
C ILE A 67 9.68 -6.87 -7.37
N PRO A 68 8.72 -7.78 -7.54
CA PRO A 68 7.57 -7.57 -8.43
C PRO A 68 6.81 -6.25 -8.18
N HIS A 69 6.71 -5.82 -6.92
CA HIS A 69 6.10 -4.53 -6.59
C HIS A 69 6.86 -3.32 -7.13
N PHE A 70 8.19 -3.37 -7.21
CA PHE A 70 8.98 -2.29 -7.82
C PHE A 70 8.92 -2.32 -9.35
N LEU A 71 8.78 -3.49 -9.96
CA LEU A 71 8.72 -3.63 -11.42
C LEU A 71 7.48 -2.95 -12.02
N ASN A 72 6.35 -2.98 -11.31
CA ASN A 72 5.12 -2.37 -11.79
C ASN A 72 4.19 -1.99 -10.61
N ARG A 73 3.93 -0.69 -10.45
CA ARG A 73 3.09 -0.13 -9.37
C ARG A 73 2.54 1.24 -9.73
N PHE A 74 1.56 1.69 -8.95
CA PHE A 74 1.08 3.06 -9.03
C PHE A 74 2.10 4.10 -8.53
N GLU A 75 2.03 5.29 -9.11
CA GLU A 75 2.73 6.49 -8.63
C GLU A 75 1.98 7.07 -7.41
N PRO A 76 2.69 7.47 -6.33
CA PRO A 76 2.06 7.87 -5.06
C PRO A 76 1.03 8.99 -5.14
N LEU A 77 1.32 10.09 -5.82
CA LEU A 77 0.41 11.24 -5.84
C LEU A 77 -0.87 10.92 -6.60
N THR A 78 -0.75 10.20 -7.71
CA THR A 78 -1.87 9.80 -8.55
C THR A 78 -2.81 8.87 -7.77
N VAL A 79 -2.28 7.84 -7.11
CA VAL A 79 -3.12 6.89 -6.38
C VAL A 79 -3.76 7.51 -5.13
N LEU A 80 -3.03 8.34 -4.39
CA LEU A 80 -3.57 9.05 -3.23
C LEU A 80 -4.66 10.04 -3.63
N SER A 81 -4.45 10.81 -4.71
CA SER A 81 -5.47 11.73 -5.24
C SER A 81 -6.73 10.99 -5.66
N THR A 82 -6.57 9.81 -6.28
CA THR A 82 -7.70 8.97 -6.71
C THR A 82 -8.48 8.42 -5.51
N LEU A 83 -7.79 8.07 -4.40
CA LEU A 83 -8.45 7.62 -3.17
C LEU A 83 -9.23 8.75 -2.47
N CYS A 84 -8.71 9.97 -2.47
CA CYS A 84 -9.37 11.11 -1.82
C CYS A 84 -10.57 11.67 -2.60
N GLY A 85 -10.63 11.45 -3.92
CA GLY A 85 -11.68 12.00 -4.80
C GLY A 85 -12.89 11.09 -5.02
N GLY A 86 -12.92 9.91 -4.37
CA GLY A 86 -13.99 8.91 -4.52
C GLY A 86 -15.15 9.06 -3.55
#